data_AF-A0A5N8W342-F1
#
_entry.id   AF-A0A5N8W342-F1
#
_cell.length_a   1.000
_cell.length_b   1.000
_cell.length_c   1.000
_cell.angle_alpha   90.00
_cell.angle_beta   90.00
_cell.angle_gamma   90.00
#
_symmetry.space_group_name_H-M   'P 1'
#
loop_
_entity.id
_entity.type
_entity.pdbx_description
1 polymer ?
#
loop_
_entity_poly.entity_id
_entity_poly.type
_entity_poly.pdbx_seq_one_letter_code
_entity_poly.pdbx_strand_id
1 'polypeptide(L)'
;MTVQQEAVAGEEALEVWIDQDLCTGDGICAQYAPEVFELDIDGLAYVKGADEELLQAPGATTPVPLTLLTDVADSAKECPGECIHVRRVSDRVEVYGPDAE
;
A
#
# COMPACT_ATOMS: atom_id res chain seq x y z
N MET A 1 16.66 8.98 -20.61
CA MET A 1 16.15 9.69 -19.42
C MET A 1 14.72 9.20 -19.25
N THR A 2 14.31 8.36 -18.32
CA THR A 2 14.96 7.47 -17.35
C THR A 2 13.84 6.47 -16.99
N VAL A 3 14.16 5.18 -17.02
CA VAL A 3 13.47 4.02 -16.43
C VAL A 3 11.93 3.95 -16.48
N GLN A 4 11.44 3.09 -17.37
CA GLN A 4 10.10 2.53 -17.30
C GLN A 4 9.94 1.84 -15.95
N GLN A 5 8.98 2.28 -15.14
CA GLN A 5 8.56 1.58 -13.93
C GLN A 5 7.83 0.31 -14.37
N GLU A 6 8.62 -0.72 -14.65
CA GLU A 6 8.14 -2.07 -14.89
C GLU A 6 7.61 -2.61 -13.57
N ALA A 7 6.33 -2.36 -13.29
CA ALA A 7 5.57 -3.08 -12.28
C ALA A 7 5.75 -4.58 -12.58
N VAL A 8 6.55 -5.25 -11.75
CA VAL A 8 7.03 -6.60 -12.00
C VAL A 8 5.85 -7.56 -11.92
N ALA A 9 5.23 -7.82 -13.07
CA ALA A 9 4.25 -8.87 -13.27
C ALA A 9 4.99 -10.22 -13.30
N GLY A 10 5.34 -10.74 -12.13
CA GLY A 10 6.01 -12.03 -12.01
C GLY A 10 5.60 -12.73 -10.73
N GLU A 11 4.63 -13.64 -10.85
CA GLU A 11 4.26 -14.82 -10.02
C GLU A 11 4.09 -14.66 -8.48
N GLU A 12 4.53 -13.56 -7.88
CA GLU A 12 4.30 -13.11 -6.50
C GLU A 12 3.97 -11.60 -6.49
N ALA A 13 3.20 -11.13 -7.48
CA ALA A 13 2.74 -9.74 -7.50
C ALA A 13 1.89 -9.48 -6.24
N LEU A 14 2.34 -8.56 -5.41
CA LEU A 14 1.64 -8.12 -4.21
C LEU A 14 0.95 -6.79 -4.53
N GLU A 15 -0.28 -6.65 -4.05
CA GLU A 15 -1.04 -5.42 -4.15
C GLU A 15 -1.36 -4.93 -2.74
N VAL A 16 -1.29 -3.62 -2.54
CA VAL A 16 -1.58 -2.97 -1.26
C VAL A 16 -2.75 -2.01 -1.41
N TRP A 17 -3.58 -1.94 -0.38
CA TRP A 17 -4.63 -0.94 -0.23
C TRP A 17 -4.70 -0.45 1.21
N ILE A 18 -5.36 0.70 1.38
CA ILE A 18 -5.68 1.24 2.69
C ILE A 18 -7.18 1.14 2.92
N ASP A 19 -7.55 0.55 4.05
CA ASP A 19 -8.91 0.54 4.56
C ASP A 19 -9.21 1.90 5.23
N GLN A 20 -10.14 2.64 4.63
CA GLN A 20 -10.48 4.00 5.07
C GLN A 20 -11.32 4.01 6.36
N ASP A 21 -12.00 2.90 6.68
CA ASP A 21 -12.78 2.78 7.91
C ASP A 21 -11.87 2.53 9.13
N LEU A 22 -10.72 1.89 8.92
CA LEU A 22 -9.71 1.62 9.96
C LEU A 22 -8.63 2.71 10.07
N CYS A 23 -8.46 3.53 9.02
CA CYS A 23 -7.42 4.54 9.00
C CYS A 23 -7.68 5.66 10.04
N THR A 24 -6.74 5.84 10.95
CA THR A 24 -6.79 6.87 11.99
C THR A 24 -6.06 8.16 11.62
N GLY A 25 -5.41 8.20 10.46
CA GLY A 25 -4.65 9.37 10.00
C GLY A 25 -3.27 9.56 10.64
N ASP A 26 -2.67 8.48 11.14
CA ASP A 26 -1.36 8.53 11.83
C ASP A 26 -0.21 8.97 10.90
N GLY A 27 -0.35 8.73 9.59
CA GLY A 27 0.62 9.13 8.57
C GLY A 27 1.91 8.30 8.54
N ILE A 28 2.03 7.25 9.36
CA ILE A 28 3.21 6.37 9.39
C ILE A 28 3.47 5.68 8.04
N CYS A 29 2.43 5.31 7.32
CA CYS A 29 2.51 4.76 5.97
C CYS A 29 3.28 5.65 4.99
N ALA A 30 2.97 6.95 4.96
CA ALA A 30 3.68 7.92 4.12
C ALA A 30 5.10 8.23 4.63
N GLN A 31 5.42 7.97 5.89
CA GLN A 31 6.77 8.14 6.43
C GLN A 31 7.71 6.99 6.03
N TYR A 32 7.21 5.76 6.04
CA TYR A 32 7.97 4.57 5.67
C TYR A 32 8.04 4.37 4.15
N ALA A 33 6.90 4.48 3.46
CA ALA A 33 6.80 4.29 2.02
C ALA A 33 6.08 5.46 1.32
N PRO A 34 6.70 6.66 1.26
CA PRO A 34 6.12 7.84 0.58
C PRO A 34 5.92 7.66 -0.93
N GLU A 35 6.60 6.69 -1.53
CA GLU A 35 6.45 6.37 -2.95
C GLU A 35 5.14 5.62 -3.23
N VAL A 36 4.59 4.93 -2.22
CA VAL A 36 3.37 4.12 -2.35
C VAL A 36 2.20 4.75 -1.64
N PHE A 37 2.43 5.46 -0.53
CA PHE A 37 1.40 6.05 0.29
C PHE A 37 1.53 7.55 0.38
N GLU A 38 0.40 8.23 0.43
CA GLU A 38 0.33 9.66 0.67
C GLU A 38 -0.89 9.99 1.53
N LEU A 39 -0.67 10.90 2.47
CA LEU A 39 -1.71 11.39 3.37
C LEU A 39 -2.41 12.58 2.70
N ASP A 40 -3.71 12.49 2.53
CA ASP A 40 -4.51 13.58 1.96
C ASP A 40 -4.92 14.59 3.05
N ILE A 41 -5.46 15.73 2.62
CA ILE A 41 -5.90 16.83 3.49
C ILE A 41 -7.04 16.44 4.43
N ASP A 42 -7.77 15.37 4.12
CA ASP A 42 -8.83 14.82 4.96
C ASP A 42 -8.29 14.05 6.18
N GLY A 43 -6.97 13.87 6.27
CA GLY A 43 -6.33 13.12 7.34
C GLY A 43 -6.42 11.61 7.14
N LEU A 44 -6.70 11.16 5.92
CA LEU A 44 -6.73 9.75 5.53
C LEU A 44 -5.59 9.44 4.56
N ALA A 45 -5.05 8.24 4.66
CA ALA A 45 -3.96 7.81 3.80
C ALA A 45 -4.49 7.03 2.59
N TYR A 46 -3.88 7.26 1.43
CA TYR A 46 -4.25 6.65 0.16
C TYR A 46 -3.03 6.05 -0.52
N VAL A 47 -3.27 5.10 -1.42
CA VAL A 47 -2.21 4.50 -2.24
C VAL A 47 -2.03 5.27 -3.54
N LYS A 48 -0.78 5.42 -3.99
CA LYS A 48 -0.41 6.06 -5.25
C LYS A 48 -0.38 5.01 -6.35
N GLY A 49 -1.09 5.30 -7.45
CA GLY A 49 -1.06 4.46 -8.65
C GLY A 49 0.24 4.61 -9.44
N ALA A 50 0.34 3.87 -10.54
CA ALA A 50 1.49 3.97 -11.46
C ALA A 50 1.64 5.35 -12.13
N ASP A 51 0.59 6.18 -12.11
CA ASP A 51 0.60 7.56 -12.62
C ASP A 51 0.93 8.59 -11.53
N GLU A 52 1.40 8.14 -10.35
CA GLU A 52 1.61 8.97 -9.14
C GLU A 52 0.33 9.64 -8.59
N GLU A 53 -0.83 9.31 -9.17
CA GLU A 53 -2.14 9.80 -8.75
C GLU A 53 -2.66 9.04 -7.52
N LEU A 54 -3.26 9.79 -6.58
CA LEU A 54 -3.90 9.26 -5.39
C LEU A 54 -5.16 8.46 -5.74
N LEU A 55 -5.15 7.18 -5.40
CA LEU A 55 -6.31 6.32 -5.57
C LEU A 55 -7.26 6.48 -4.37
N GLN A 56 -8.18 7.44 -4.49
CA GLN A 56 -9.18 7.73 -3.45
C GLN A 56 -10.41 6.81 -3.45
N ALA A 57 -10.53 5.93 -4.45
CA ALA A 57 -11.64 5.00 -4.52
C ALA A 57 -11.54 3.94 -3.40
N PRO A 58 -12.66 3.59 -2.74
CA PRO A 58 -12.65 2.59 -1.68
C PRO A 58 -12.20 1.23 -2.21
N GLY A 59 -11.22 0.62 -1.53
CA GLY A 59 -10.61 -0.65 -1.95
C GLY A 59 -9.73 -0.54 -3.19
N ALA A 60 -9.29 0.66 -3.58
CA ALA A 60 -8.31 0.81 -4.64
C ALA A 60 -6.95 0.28 -4.21
N THR A 61 -6.34 -0.50 -5.09
CA THR A 61 -5.10 -1.22 -4.83
C THR A 61 -4.02 -0.79 -5.81
N THR A 62 -2.78 -0.72 -5.34
CA THR A 62 -1.61 -0.49 -6.18
C THR A 62 -0.62 -1.66 -6.06
N PRO A 63 0.06 -2.07 -7.15
CA PRO A 63 1.10 -3.08 -7.07
C PRO A 63 2.29 -2.59 -6.24
N VAL A 64 2.77 -3.42 -5.32
CA VAL A 64 3.94 -3.11 -4.48
C VAL A 64 5.21 -3.56 -5.20
N PRO A 65 6.14 -2.64 -5.49
CA PRO A 65 7.45 -3.04 -6.01
C PRO A 65 8.25 -3.76 -4.93
N LEU A 66 8.97 -4.81 -5.30
CA LEU A 66 9.75 -5.65 -4.37
C LEU A 66 10.79 -4.85 -3.56
N THR A 67 11.25 -3.71 -4.07
CA THR A 67 12.17 -2.80 -3.37
C THR A 67 11.52 -2.12 -2.17
N LEU A 68 10.21 -1.84 -2.23
CA LEU A 68 9.44 -1.18 -1.17
C LEU A 68 8.62 -2.17 -0.34
N LEU A 69 8.66 -3.46 -0.68
CA LEU A 69 7.92 -4.49 0.04
C LEU A 69 8.24 -4.49 1.54
N THR A 70 9.52 -4.31 1.89
CA THR A 70 9.95 -4.25 3.29
C THR A 70 9.34 -3.05 3.99
N ASP A 71 9.41 -1.86 3.39
CA ASP A 71 8.85 -0.62 3.95
C ASP A 71 7.33 -0.67 4.08
N VAL A 72 6.63 -1.22 3.08
CA VAL A 72 5.18 -1.44 3.11
C VAL A 72 4.80 -2.44 4.20
N ALA A 73 5.56 -3.55 4.34
CA ALA A 73 5.32 -4.54 5.38
C ALA A 73 5.59 -4.00 6.79
N ASP A 74 6.61 -3.16 6.96
CA ASP A 74 6.91 -2.49 8.24
C ASP A 74 5.81 -1.46 8.57
N SER A 75 5.39 -0.68 7.58
CA SER A 75 4.25 0.25 7.71
C SER A 75 3.00 -0.46 8.21
N ALA A 76 2.67 -1.62 7.63
CA ALA A 76 1.49 -2.39 8.01
C ALA A 76 1.56 -2.91 9.46
N LYS A 77 2.75 -3.28 9.94
CA LYS A 77 2.96 -3.76 11.32
C LYS A 77 2.95 -2.65 12.35
N GLU A 78 3.52 -1.50 12.00
CA GLU A 78 3.63 -0.35 12.90
C GLU A 78 2.37 0.52 12.87
N CYS A 79 1.46 0.31 11.91
CA CYS A 79 0.22 1.06 11.82
C CYS A 79 -0.72 0.71 12.99
N PRO A 80 -1.03 1.65 13.89
CA PRO A 80 -1.85 1.37 15.08
C PRO A 80 -3.32 1.12 14.75
N GLY A 81 -3.78 1.61 13.59
CA GLY A 81 -5.13 1.33 13.08
C GLY A 81 -5.20 0.06 12.23
N GLU A 82 -4.07 -0.60 11.97
CA GLU A 82 -3.96 -1.78 11.11
C GLU A 82 -4.66 -1.59 9.75
N CYS A 83 -4.66 -0.35 9.23
CA CYS A 83 -5.45 0.01 8.05
C CYS A 83 -4.77 -0.33 6.73
N ILE A 84 -3.59 -0.95 6.75
CA ILE A 84 -2.79 -1.26 5.56
C ILE A 84 -2.87 -2.75 5.32
N HIS A 85 -3.37 -3.11 4.15
CA HIS A 85 -3.56 -4.50 3.77
C HIS A 85 -2.79 -4.81 2.50
N VAL A 86 -2.02 -5.89 2.52
CA VAL A 86 -1.21 -6.36 1.40
C VAL A 86 -1.63 -7.78 1.09
N ARG A 87 -2.05 -8.02 -0.15
CA ARG A 87 -2.46 -9.35 -0.62
C ARG A 87 -1.73 -9.76 -1.88
N ARG A 88 -1.71 -11.07 -2.14
CA ARG A 88 -1.22 -11.62 -3.41
C ARG A 88 -2.25 -11.41 -4.50
N VAL A 89 -1.84 -10.90 -5.66
CA VAL A 89 -2.71 -10.73 -6.83
C VAL A 89 -3.25 -12.08 -7.32
N SER A 90 -2.46 -13.16 -7.19
CA SER A 90 -2.82 -14.51 -7.67
C SER A 90 -4.02 -15.11 -6.93
N ASP A 91 -3.99 -15.11 -5.59
CA ASP A 91 -4.95 -15.84 -4.75
C ASP A 91 -5.74 -14.93 -3.80
N ARG A 92 -5.44 -13.62 -3.81
CA ARG A 92 -6.00 -12.60 -2.90
C ARG A 92 -5.82 -12.88 -1.41
N VAL A 93 -4.89 -13.78 -1.08
CA VAL A 93 -4.50 -14.07 0.29
C VAL A 93 -3.72 -12.89 0.84
N GLU A 94 -4.13 -12.38 1.99
CA GLU A 94 -3.43 -11.35 2.73
C GLU A 94 -2.14 -11.92 3.31
N VAL A 95 -1.04 -11.21 3.04
CA VAL A 95 0.32 -11.60 3.46
C VAL A 95 0.83 -10.66 4.54
N TYR A 96 0.42 -9.39 4.49
CA TYR A 96 0.73 -8.39 5.50
C TYR A 96 -0.52 -7.55 5.78
N GLY A 97 -0.87 -7.39 7.05
CA GLY A 97 -2.09 -6.70 7.49
C GLY A 97 -2.67 -7.37 8.75
N PRO A 98 -3.75 -6.83 9.33
CA PRO A 98 -4.40 -7.39 10.52
C PRO A 98 -4.95 -8.81 10.28
N ASP A 99 -5.39 -9.10 9.06
CA ASP A 99 -5.96 -10.39 8.66
C ASP A 99 -4.91 -11.38 8.10
N ALA A 100 -3.62 -11.03 8.11
CA ALA A 100 -2.56 -11.93 7.69
C ALA A 100 -2.20 -12.94 8.79
N GLU A 101 -2.57 -14.21 8.60
CA GLU A 101 -2.27 -15.35 9.49
C GLU A 101 -0.84 -15.93 9.34
#